data_AF-F5RBZ3-F1
#
_entry.id   AF-F5RBZ3-F1
#
_cell.length_a   1.000
_cell.length_b   1.000
_cell.length_c   1.000
_cell.angle_alpha   90.00
_cell.angle_beta   90.00
_cell.angle_gamma   90.00
#
_symmetry.space_group_name_H-M   'P 1'
#
loop_
_entity.id
_entity.type
_entity.pdbx_description
1 polymer ?
#
loop_
_entity_poly.entity_id
_entity_poly.type
_entity_poly.pdbx_seq_one_letter_code
_entity_poly.pdbx_strand_id
1 'polypeptide(L)'
;MAEHLVMQHADWLAEGERRFGSDAMRWRFVCPSCGHVASVQDWRNAGAPSGAVAFSCVGRYTGADHSNTFKHAGGPCNYTSGGLFVINRLFVMTADGKETPVFEFAEVESAGEGARA
;
A
#
# COMPACT_ATOMS: atom_id res chain seq x y z
N MET A 1 9.16 4.07 18.59
CA MET A 1 8.03 3.11 18.52
C MET A 1 7.26 3.48 17.26
N ALA A 2 7.05 2.56 16.33
CA ALA A 2 6.21 2.87 15.18
C ALA A 2 4.77 3.02 15.69
N GLU A 3 4.11 4.11 15.33
CA GLU A 3 2.75 4.41 15.78
C GLU A 3 1.75 3.44 15.13
N HIS A 4 0.87 2.85 15.94
CA HIS A 4 -0.25 2.02 15.47
C HIS A 4 -1.41 2.95 15.13
N LEU A 5 -1.54 3.32 13.86
CA LEU A 5 -2.55 4.24 13.37
C LEU A 5 -3.79 3.46 12.96
N VAL A 6 -4.93 3.74 13.60
CA VAL A 6 -6.23 3.14 13.23
C VAL A 6 -7.12 4.21 12.63
N MET A 7 -7.66 3.95 11.44
CA MET A 7 -8.62 4.82 10.76
C MET A 7 -9.92 4.06 10.49
N GLN A 8 -11.06 4.74 10.52
CA GLN A 8 -12.30 4.14 10.03
C GLN A 8 -12.24 3.97 8.52
N HIS A 9 -12.90 2.95 7.97
CA HIS A 9 -12.95 2.73 6.53
C HIS A 9 -13.44 3.96 5.75
N ALA A 10 -14.43 4.69 6.28
CA ALA A 10 -14.91 5.92 5.66
C ALA A 10 -13.84 7.03 5.62
N ASP A 11 -13.10 7.21 6.72
CA ASP A 11 -12.02 8.21 6.79
C ASP A 11 -10.85 7.84 5.87
N TRP A 12 -10.55 6.55 5.75
CA TRP A 12 -9.52 6.04 4.86
C TRP A 12 -9.87 6.30 3.39
N LEU A 13 -11.14 6.08 3.00
CA LEU A 13 -11.63 6.43 1.67
C LEU A 13 -11.56 7.95 1.42
N ALA A 14 -12.02 8.76 2.37
CA ALA A 14 -11.96 10.21 2.27
C ALA A 14 -10.53 10.73 2.13
N GLU A 15 -9.57 10.11 2.83
CA GLU A 15 -8.15 10.47 2.74
C GLU A 15 -7.53 10.09 1.39
N GLY A 16 -7.88 8.91 0.85
CA GLY A 16 -7.47 8.51 -0.48
C GLY A 16 -8.00 9.47 -1.55
N GLU A 17 -9.27 9.85 -1.47
CA GLU A 17 -9.90 10.81 -2.37
C GLU A 17 -9.28 12.20 -2.23
N ARG A 18 -9.02 12.67 -1.01
CA ARG A 18 -8.37 13.95 -0.74
C ARG A 18 -6.96 14.03 -1.36
N ARG A 19 -6.22 12.92 -1.35
CA ARG A 19 -4.84 12.87 -1.89
C ARG A 19 -4.81 12.71 -3.41
N PHE A 20 -5.57 11.76 -3.94
CA PHE A 20 -5.40 11.30 -5.33
C PHE A 20 -6.61 11.56 -6.22
N GLY A 21 -7.68 12.15 -5.68
CA GLY A 21 -8.96 12.38 -6.35
C GLY A 21 -9.89 11.17 -6.27
N SER A 22 -11.10 11.33 -6.82
CA SER A 22 -12.17 10.33 -6.72
C SER A 22 -11.89 9.01 -7.48
N ASP A 23 -10.88 8.99 -8.36
CA ASP A 23 -10.48 7.77 -9.07
C ASP A 23 -9.55 6.90 -8.22
N ALA A 24 -10.14 5.92 -7.52
CA ALA A 24 -9.43 4.95 -6.71
C ALA A 24 -8.32 4.19 -7.46
N MET A 25 -8.43 4.04 -8.79
CA MET A 25 -7.41 3.36 -9.59
C MET A 25 -6.05 4.07 -9.54
N ARG A 26 -6.06 5.39 -9.28
CA ARG A 26 -4.87 6.24 -9.20
C ARG A 26 -4.27 6.34 -7.81
N TRP A 27 -4.96 5.81 -6.79
CA TRP A 27 -4.49 5.88 -5.42
C TRP A 27 -3.22 5.05 -5.28
N ARG A 28 -2.22 5.61 -4.61
CA ARG A 28 -0.90 4.99 -4.45
C ARG A 28 -0.62 4.64 -3.01
N PHE A 29 0.02 3.50 -2.82
CA PHE A 29 0.40 2.98 -1.51
C PHE A 29 1.86 2.57 -1.49
N VAL A 30 2.51 2.71 -0.35
CA VAL A 30 3.90 2.33 -0.13
C VAL A 30 4.00 1.02 0.64
N CYS A 31 4.71 0.04 0.08
CA CYS A 31 4.95 -1.23 0.75
C CYS A 31 5.83 -1.01 1.99
N PRO A 32 5.39 -1.38 3.21
CA PRO A 32 6.17 -1.16 4.44
C PRO A 32 7.43 -2.04 4.51
N SER A 33 7.53 -3.08 3.67
CA SER A 33 8.64 -4.04 3.69
C SER A 33 9.79 -3.64 2.77
N CYS A 34 9.47 -3.21 1.55
CA CYS A 34 10.48 -2.91 0.52
C CYS A 34 10.48 -1.44 0.07
N GLY A 35 9.49 -0.63 0.46
CA GLY A 35 9.37 0.78 0.05
C GLY A 35 8.80 0.99 -1.35
N HIS A 36 8.41 -0.07 -2.07
CA HIS A 36 7.83 0.04 -3.40
C HIS A 36 6.49 0.78 -3.37
N VAL A 37 6.33 1.79 -4.22
CA VAL A 37 5.08 2.53 -4.41
C VAL A 37 4.34 1.95 -5.61
N ALA A 38 3.09 1.54 -5.39
CA ALA A 38 2.21 1.01 -6.43
C ALA A 38 0.84 1.68 -6.37
N SER A 39 0.23 1.87 -7.54
CA SER A 39 -1.14 2.34 -7.71
C SER A 39 -2.12 1.18 -7.72
N VAL A 40 -3.40 1.40 -7.38
CA VAL A 40 -4.46 0.38 -7.48
C VAL A 40 -4.52 -0.25 -8.89
N GLN A 41 -4.25 0.54 -9.93
CA GLN A 41 -4.13 0.06 -11.30
C GLN A 41 -3.03 -0.99 -11.50
N ASP A 42 -1.92 -0.92 -10.77
CA ASP A 42 -0.82 -1.90 -10.88
C ASP A 42 -1.25 -3.28 -10.38
N TRP A 43 -1.99 -3.36 -9.26
CA TRP A 43 -2.58 -4.62 -8.79
C TRP A 43 -3.59 -5.17 -9.80
N ARG A 44 -4.44 -4.31 -10.37
CA ARG A 44 -5.39 -4.72 -11.41
C ARG A 44 -4.69 -5.27 -12.65
N ASN A 45 -3.64 -4.60 -13.12
CA ASN A 45 -2.83 -5.03 -14.25
C ASN A 45 -2.10 -6.35 -13.99
N ALA A 46 -1.68 -6.58 -12.74
CA ALA A 46 -1.07 -7.82 -12.30
C ALA A 46 -2.08 -8.98 -12.09
N GLY A 47 -3.38 -8.75 -12.30
CA GLY A 47 -4.42 -9.76 -12.08
C GLY A 47 -4.64 -10.10 -10.61
N ALA A 48 -4.25 -9.21 -9.69
CA ALA A 48 -4.45 -9.41 -8.27
C ALA A 48 -5.94 -9.25 -7.88
N PRO A 49 -6.43 -10.01 -6.87
CA PRO A 49 -7.78 -9.80 -6.34
C PRO A 49 -7.87 -8.42 -5.66
N SER A 50 -9.05 -7.82 -5.63
CA SER A 50 -9.26 -6.48 -5.04
C SER A 50 -8.81 -6.39 -3.58
N GLY A 51 -8.99 -7.45 -2.79
CA GLY A 51 -8.52 -7.52 -1.40
C GLY A 51 -6.99 -7.58 -1.21
N ALA A 52 -6.21 -7.67 -2.30
CA ALA A 52 -4.75 -7.58 -2.26
C ALA A 52 -4.24 -6.13 -2.24
N VAL A 53 -5.05 -5.19 -2.72
CA VAL A 53 -4.69 -3.78 -2.84
C VAL A 53 -4.34 -3.23 -1.47
N ALA A 54 -3.17 -2.62 -1.34
CA ALA A 54 -2.63 -2.11 -0.07
C ALA A 54 -2.51 -3.17 1.06
N PHE A 55 -2.66 -4.47 0.78
CA PHE A 55 -2.51 -5.54 1.78
C PHE A 55 -1.30 -6.43 1.47
N SER A 56 -1.01 -6.64 0.19
CA SER A 56 0.15 -7.40 -0.28
C SER A 56 0.91 -6.60 -1.33
N CYS A 57 2.24 -6.73 -1.33
CA CYS A 57 3.08 -6.06 -2.32
C CYS A 57 2.72 -6.58 -3.71
N VAL A 58 2.61 -5.68 -4.69
CA VAL A 58 2.26 -6.03 -6.09
C VAL A 58 3.22 -7.08 -6.68
N GLY A 59 4.49 -7.09 -6.21
CA GLY A 59 5.48 -8.09 -6.57
C GLY A 59 5.03 -9.54 -6.37
N ARG A 60 4.15 -9.79 -5.38
CA ARG A 60 3.56 -11.12 -5.15
C ARG A 60 2.76 -11.64 -6.35
N TYR A 61 2.23 -10.74 -7.17
CA TYR A 61 1.42 -11.07 -8.35
C TYR A 61 2.20 -10.93 -9.66
N THR A 62 3.36 -10.26 -9.64
CA THR A 62 4.24 -10.09 -10.82
C THR A 62 5.47 -11.00 -10.79
N GLY A 63 5.56 -11.93 -9.85
CA GLY A 63 6.64 -12.92 -9.77
C GLY A 63 7.90 -12.50 -9.00
N ALA A 64 7.83 -11.46 -8.16
CA ALA A 64 8.94 -11.09 -7.28
C ALA A 64 9.20 -12.18 -6.23
N ASP A 65 10.47 -12.41 -5.91
CA ASP A 65 10.89 -13.28 -4.83
C ASP A 65 11.00 -12.52 -3.49
N HIS A 66 11.59 -13.17 -2.47
CA HIS A 66 11.78 -12.58 -1.15
C HIS A 66 13.09 -11.78 -1.02
N SER A 67 13.86 -11.60 -2.11
CA SER A 67 15.17 -10.94 -2.05
C SER A 67 15.09 -9.49 -1.61
N ASN A 68 13.97 -8.80 -1.83
CA ASN A 68 13.71 -7.41 -1.43
C ASN A 68 12.90 -7.27 -0.12
N THR A 69 12.44 -8.39 0.47
CA THR A 69 11.57 -8.37 1.64
C THR A 69 12.33 -7.90 2.88
N PHE A 70 11.77 -6.91 3.59
CA PHE A 70 12.33 -6.25 4.78
C PHE A 70 13.63 -5.47 4.54
N LYS A 71 13.96 -5.15 3.28
CA LYS A 71 15.19 -4.44 2.93
C LYS A 71 15.02 -2.94 2.66
N HIS A 72 13.79 -2.47 2.48
CA HIS A 72 13.53 -1.08 2.05
C HIS A 72 14.35 -0.65 0.80
N ALA A 73 14.56 -1.58 -0.14
CA ALA A 73 15.42 -1.39 -1.31
C ALA A 73 14.69 -0.87 -2.58
N GLY A 74 13.44 -0.43 -2.46
CA GLY A 74 12.61 0.05 -3.58
C GLY A 74 11.72 -1.01 -4.24
N GLY A 75 12.01 -2.30 -4.01
CA GLY A 75 11.17 -3.42 -4.44
C GLY A 75 10.96 -3.55 -5.96
N PRO A 76 9.90 -4.26 -6.40
CA PRO A 76 8.87 -4.90 -5.57
C PRO A 76 9.39 -6.15 -4.83
N CYS A 77 8.65 -6.61 -3.82
CA CYS A 77 8.92 -7.84 -3.06
C CYS A 77 7.67 -8.71 -2.97
N ASN A 78 7.72 -9.81 -2.20
CA ASN A 78 6.58 -10.73 -2.01
C ASN A 78 5.84 -10.59 -0.67
N TYR A 79 6.07 -9.51 0.08
CA TYR A 79 5.46 -9.25 1.40
C TYR A 79 3.92 -9.24 1.36
N THR A 80 3.31 -9.72 2.46
CA THR A 80 1.85 -9.70 2.69
C THR A 80 1.55 -9.48 4.16
N SER A 81 0.55 -8.66 4.46
CA SER A 81 0.05 -8.42 5.82
C SER A 81 -0.73 -9.61 6.41
N GLY A 82 -0.95 -10.67 5.62
CA GLY A 82 -1.52 -11.94 6.10
C GLY A 82 -0.49 -12.96 6.59
N GLY A 83 0.80 -12.59 6.65
CA GLY A 83 1.88 -13.45 7.13
C GLY A 83 2.10 -13.38 8.64
N LEU A 84 3.15 -14.06 9.12
CA LEU A 84 3.53 -14.06 10.55
C LEU A 84 3.93 -12.67 11.08
N PHE A 85 4.50 -11.83 10.21
CA PHE A 85 4.98 -10.49 10.57
C PHE A 85 4.10 -9.41 9.95
N VAL A 86 3.28 -8.76 10.78
CA VAL A 86 2.51 -7.58 10.40
C VAL A 86 3.33 -6.35 10.80
N ILE A 87 3.95 -5.71 9.81
CA ILE A 87 4.81 -4.53 10.01
C ILE A 87 4.14 -3.23 9.53
N ASN A 88 2.86 -3.33 9.16
CA ASN A 88 2.04 -2.19 8.79
C ASN A 88 1.90 -1.22 9.96
N ARG A 89 1.92 0.07 9.66
CA ARG A 89 1.62 1.13 10.64
C ARG A 89 0.16 1.53 10.63
N LEU A 90 -0.49 1.42 9.47
CA LEU A 90 -1.86 1.81 9.25
C LEU A 90 -2.80 0.60 9.28
N PHE A 91 -3.88 0.73 10.04
CA PHE A 91 -4.96 -0.23 10.16
C PHE A 91 -6.29 0.46 9.84
N VAL A 92 -7.12 -0.23 9.06
CA VAL A 92 -8.46 0.23 8.72
C VAL A 92 -9.48 -0.59 9.50
N MET A 93 -10.30 0.07 10.30
CA MET A 93 -11.41 -0.54 11.01
C MET A 93 -12.58 -0.74 10.04
N THR A 94 -12.98 -2.00 9.85
CA THR A 94 -14.16 -2.35 9.04
C THR A 94 -15.46 -2.16 9.83
N ALA A 95 -16.60 -2.15 9.15
CA ALA A 95 -17.91 -2.03 9.78
C ALA A 95 -18.19 -3.14 10.82
N ASP A 96 -17.54 -4.30 10.66
CA ASP A 96 -17.63 -5.44 11.59
C ASP A 96 -16.73 -5.28 12.84
N GLY A 97 -16.06 -4.12 12.99
CA GLY A 97 -15.17 -3.83 14.12
C GLY A 97 -13.81 -4.50 14.02
N LYS A 98 -13.43 -5.04 12.86
CA LYS A 98 -12.14 -5.70 12.65
C LYS A 98 -11.10 -4.71 12.11
N GLU A 99 -9.95 -4.66 12.76
CA GLU A 99 -8.78 -3.95 12.24
C GLU A 99 -8.10 -4.77 11.13
N THR A 100 -8.02 -4.17 9.93
CA THR A 100 -7.31 -4.76 8.80
C THR A 100 -6.04 -3.96 8.54
N PRO A 101 -4.85 -4.57 8.61
CA PRO A 101 -3.60 -3.89 8.29
C PRO A 101 -3.59 -3.52 6.81
N VAL A 102 -3.24 -2.27 6.51
CA VAL A 102 -3.09 -1.75 5.14
C VAL A 102 -1.78 -1.00 5.00
N PHE A 103 -1.33 -0.82 3.77
CA PHE A 103 -0.17 -0.01 3.44
C PHE A 103 -0.54 1.47 3.58
N GLU A 104 0.44 2.28 3.96
CA GLU A 104 0.26 3.73 4.03
C GLU A 104 0.07 4.30 2.61
N PHE A 105 -0.71 5.37 2.50
CA PHE A 105 -0.78 6.14 1.26
C PHE A 105 0.60 6.69 0.94
N ALA A 106 1.01 6.61 -0.33
CA ALA A 106 2.25 7.23 -0.78
C ALA A 106 2.13 8.77 -0.68
N GLU A 107 3.27 9.45 -0.66
CA GLU A 107 3.27 10.91 -0.81
C GLU A 107 2.76 11.28 -2.20
N VAL A 108 1.91 12.30 -2.28
CA VAL A 108 1.53 12.90 -3.56
C VAL A 108 2.71 13.74 -4.01
N GLU A 109 3.43 13.27 -5.02
CA GLU A 109 4.36 14.14 -5.75
C GLU A 109 3.54 15.30 -6.32
N SER A 110 3.75 16.49 -5.76
CA SER A 110 3.22 17.72 -6.34
C SER A 110 3.80 17.82 -7.74
N ALA A 111 2.95 17.95 -8.77
CA ALA A 111 3.41 18.06 -10.15
C ALA A 111 4.37 19.26 -10.29
N GLY A 112 5.68 18.98 -10.22
CA GLY A 112 6.72 20.00 -10.27
C GLY A 112 8.01 19.69 -9.52
N GLU A 113 8.62 18.51 -9.69
CA GLU A 113 10.09 18.35 -9.58
C GLU A 113 10.54 17.00 -10.20
N GLY A 114 10.05 16.70 -11.40
CA GLY A 114 10.62 15.61 -12.21
C GLY A 114 11.79 16.14 -13.04
N ALA A 115 13.02 15.87 -12.59
CA ALA A 115 14.27 15.76 -13.37
C ALA A 115 15.46 16.48 -12.70
N ARG A 116 16.15 15.79 -11.79
CA ARG A 116 17.58 16.03 -11.51
C ARG A 116 18.30 14.73 -11.15
N ALA A 117 18.92 14.11 -12.15
CA ALA A 117 20.30 13.59 -12.13
C ALA A 117 20.64 13.05 -13.53
#